data_AF-A0A7V1N863-F1
#
_entry.id   AF-A0A7V1N863-F1
#
_cell.length_a   1.000
_cell.length_b   1.000
_cell.length_c   1.000
_cell.angle_alpha   90.00
_cell.angle_beta   90.00
_cell.angle_gamma   90.00
#
_symmetry.space_group_name_H-M   'P 1'
#
loop_
_entity.id
_entity.type
_entity.pdbx_description
1 polymer ?
#
loop_
_entity_poly.entity_id
_entity_poly.type
_entity_poly.pdbx_seq_one_letter_code
_entity_poly.pdbx_strand_id
1 'polypeptide(L)'
;SPLVDGGDPASQYGDVSFPPSLGGMTADVGLYGGPYAGIWGAAPLRLTFFRNTTNPRAVKMVVNALEELAGEPTLTIEDYTGSETAALAQVASGVWSCNYLVNESRFITVTVSALADDGQGGTRTVSFRRSLSIAVYSPETGAVLSDPGGAGLVLPPGAVSGEMLIFARSDWAATLPDGVPAARMGARWRVDAPVAGWRIPGEVILPCDAAALSAGGRHGVAVWRHDEGGWTRLESYLDPAGERVHAMTDGPGVFVVLAADEGGGARLLPSATTLGANYPNPFNPTTVIPFTLARAGRVDLRLYNLLGREVAVLAGGLHTAGPQSVLWNGRDDRGRELASGVYFYRLRTRPADGSAGVVLTRKLVLVR
;
A
#
# COMPACT_ATOMS: atom_id res chain seq x y z
N SER A 1 -1.82 16.09 38.16
CA SER A 1 -2.93 15.42 38.86
C SER A 1 -4.11 15.30 37.91
N PRO A 2 -4.86 14.20 37.97
CA PRO A 2 -5.42 13.52 36.79
C PRO A 2 -6.45 14.36 36.05
N LEU A 3 -6.51 14.12 34.74
CA LEU A 3 -7.51 14.62 33.81
C LEU A 3 -8.91 14.43 34.42
N VAL A 4 -9.66 15.51 34.51
CA VAL A 4 -11.05 15.49 34.95
C VAL A 4 -11.86 14.86 33.82
N ASP A 5 -12.36 13.66 34.12
CA ASP A 5 -13.31 12.86 33.36
C ASP A 5 -14.62 13.65 33.20
N GLY A 6 -14.70 14.38 32.09
CA GLY A 6 -15.85 15.17 31.70
C GLY A 6 -16.66 14.44 30.63
N GLY A 7 -17.48 13.47 31.05
CA GLY A 7 -18.63 12.99 30.27
C GLY A 7 -18.29 12.35 28.92
N ASP A 8 -17.74 11.14 28.98
CA ASP A 8 -17.67 10.06 27.98
C ASP A 8 -18.38 10.26 26.60
N PRO A 9 -17.65 10.76 25.59
CA PRO A 9 -17.83 10.39 24.18
C PRO A 9 -16.93 9.20 23.76
N ALA A 10 -16.18 8.64 24.71
CA ALA A 10 -15.21 7.55 24.56
C ALA A 10 -15.85 6.16 24.35
N SER A 11 -17.15 6.00 24.57
CA SER A 11 -17.85 4.74 24.30
C SER A 11 -17.87 4.32 22.82
N GLN A 12 -17.48 5.20 21.88
CA GLN A 12 -17.34 4.87 20.44
C GLN A 12 -15.94 5.10 19.85
N TYR A 13 -15.06 5.82 20.55
CA TYR A 13 -13.69 6.12 20.10
C TYR A 13 -12.79 6.20 21.35
N GLY A 14 -11.92 5.22 21.55
CA GLY A 14 -11.02 5.16 22.71
C GLY A 14 -9.96 6.26 22.67
N ASP A 15 -9.68 6.85 23.83
CA ASP A 15 -8.61 7.84 24.06
C ASP A 15 -7.59 7.20 25.02
N VAL A 16 -6.29 7.17 24.67
CA VAL A 16 -5.14 7.74 25.42
C VAL A 16 -3.86 7.62 24.55
N SER A 17 -3.22 8.75 24.26
CA SER A 17 -1.76 8.95 24.03
C SER A 17 -0.86 7.70 23.81
N PHE A 18 -0.31 7.54 22.58
CA PHE A 18 0.87 6.75 22.10
C PHE A 18 1.47 5.61 22.98
N PRO A 19 1.96 4.46 22.43
CA PRO A 19 1.75 3.73 21.15
C PRO A 19 1.33 2.23 21.42
N PRO A 20 1.16 1.29 20.45
CA PRO A 20 2.17 0.91 19.45
C PRO A 20 1.72 1.26 18.02
N SER A 21 2.69 1.74 17.23
CA SER A 21 2.80 1.17 15.89
C SER A 21 2.86 -0.33 16.11
N LEU A 22 1.82 -1.00 15.66
CA LEU A 22 1.79 -2.43 15.45
C LEU A 22 1.38 -3.25 16.69
N GLY A 23 0.15 -3.74 16.69
CA GLY A 23 -0.33 -4.77 17.61
C GLY A 23 -1.55 -4.36 18.41
N GLY A 24 -2.73 -4.58 17.84
CA GLY A 24 -4.00 -4.65 18.56
C GLY A 24 -4.78 -3.34 18.67
N MET A 25 -6.08 -3.45 18.36
CA MET A 25 -7.16 -2.47 18.51
C MET A 25 -7.40 -1.48 17.35
N THR A 26 -8.68 -1.44 16.96
CA THR A 26 -9.45 -0.42 16.22
C THR A 26 -8.75 0.88 15.80
N ALA A 27 -7.77 0.77 14.89
CA ALA A 27 -7.34 1.70 13.84
C ALA A 27 -7.36 3.22 14.12
N ASP A 28 -6.41 3.70 14.92
CA ASP A 28 -5.95 5.09 14.93
C ASP A 28 -4.99 5.38 13.77
N VAL A 29 -5.18 6.49 13.05
CA VAL A 29 -4.22 7.01 12.06
C VAL A 29 -3.52 8.24 12.64
N GLY A 30 -2.50 7.99 13.46
CA GLY A 30 -1.61 9.02 13.98
C GLY A 30 -0.71 9.62 12.89
N LEU A 31 -1.24 10.52 12.06
CA LEU A 31 -0.45 11.30 11.11
C LEU A 31 0.33 12.40 11.85
N TYR A 32 1.48 12.04 12.42
CA TYR A 32 2.37 13.01 13.06
C TYR A 32 2.78 14.14 12.11
N GLY A 33 2.61 15.36 12.61
CA GLY A 33 3.21 16.56 12.07
C GLY A 33 3.99 17.33 13.13
N GLY A 34 5.31 17.07 13.21
CA GLY A 34 6.28 18.03 13.73
C GLY A 34 6.94 18.79 12.58
N PRO A 35 7.48 20.00 12.79
CA PRO A 35 8.23 20.71 11.77
C PRO A 35 9.50 19.93 11.44
N TYR A 36 10.13 20.30 10.34
CA TYR A 36 11.52 20.01 10.02
C TYR A 36 12.35 19.72 11.29
N ALA A 37 12.98 18.54 11.33
CA ALA A 37 14.10 18.30 12.23
C ALA A 37 15.20 19.30 11.84
N GLY A 38 15.25 20.44 12.54
CA GLY A 38 16.11 21.55 12.18
C GLY A 38 15.86 22.81 13.02
N ILE A 39 16.02 22.69 14.35
CA ILE A 39 16.35 23.77 15.30
C ILE A 39 15.26 24.88 15.50
N TRP A 40 14.74 24.97 16.74
CA TRP A 40 13.82 25.96 17.33
C TRP A 40 12.30 25.66 17.29
N GLY A 41 11.74 25.29 18.46
CA GLY A 41 10.31 25.37 18.81
C GLY A 41 9.44 24.16 18.48
N ALA A 42 8.64 23.69 19.46
CA ALA A 42 7.53 22.77 19.19
C ALA A 42 6.48 23.49 18.33
N ALA A 43 5.95 22.84 17.29
CA ALA A 43 4.86 23.44 16.52
C ALA A 43 3.61 23.58 17.40
N PRO A 44 2.95 24.76 17.44
CA PRO A 44 1.83 25.01 18.34
C PRO A 44 0.55 24.26 17.96
N LEU A 45 0.52 23.57 16.81
CA LEU A 45 -0.64 22.85 16.30
C LEU A 45 -0.27 21.44 15.84
N ARG A 46 -1.20 20.49 16.01
CA ARG A 46 -1.12 19.10 15.52
C ARG A 46 -2.40 18.71 14.77
N LEU A 47 -2.28 17.89 13.73
CA LEU A 47 -3.40 17.24 13.03
C LEU A 47 -3.37 15.75 13.27
N THR A 48 -4.53 15.17 13.54
CA THR A 48 -4.72 13.72 13.58
C THR A 48 -5.93 13.34 12.75
N PHE A 49 -5.88 12.19 12.08
CA PHE A 49 -6.99 11.68 11.27
C PHE A 49 -7.49 10.40 11.93
N PHE A 50 -8.80 10.25 12.05
CA PHE A 50 -9.44 9.07 12.59
C PHE A 50 -10.40 8.52 11.55
N ARG A 51 -10.29 7.23 11.24
CA ARG A 51 -11.29 6.56 10.39
C ARG A 51 -12.57 6.40 11.19
N ASN A 52 -13.71 6.61 10.53
CA ASN A 52 -14.98 6.29 11.14
C ASN A 52 -15.25 4.78 10.98
N THR A 53 -15.57 4.11 12.07
CA THR A 53 -15.78 2.65 12.12
C THR A 53 -17.14 2.22 11.56
N THR A 54 -18.11 3.14 11.51
CA THR A 54 -19.47 2.87 10.97
C THR A 54 -19.66 3.37 9.54
N ASN A 55 -18.93 4.43 9.16
CA ASN A 55 -18.91 4.93 7.79
C ASN A 55 -17.49 4.82 7.20
N PRO A 56 -17.22 3.83 6.32
CA PRO A 56 -15.89 3.57 5.80
C PRO A 56 -15.36 4.69 4.89
N ARG A 57 -16.16 5.70 4.55
CA ARG A 57 -15.77 6.88 3.75
C ARG A 57 -15.59 8.14 4.57
N ALA A 58 -15.93 8.12 5.85
CA ALA A 58 -15.81 9.28 6.73
C ALA A 58 -14.49 9.26 7.51
N VAL A 59 -13.90 10.44 7.63
CA VAL A 59 -12.68 10.70 8.40
C VAL A 59 -12.98 11.82 9.37
N LYS A 60 -12.64 11.65 10.64
CA LYS A 60 -12.62 12.74 11.61
C LYS A 60 -11.23 13.33 11.66
N MET A 61 -11.11 14.63 11.39
CA MET A 61 -9.85 15.36 11.53
C MET A 61 -9.88 16.09 12.88
N VAL A 62 -8.82 15.95 13.66
CA VAL A 62 -8.69 16.57 14.99
C VAL A 62 -7.46 17.47 15.00
N VAL A 63 -7.68 18.73 15.36
CA VAL A 63 -6.65 19.74 15.54
C VAL A 63 -6.43 19.96 17.02
N ASN A 64 -5.20 19.78 17.48
CA ASN A 64 -4.79 20.05 18.85
C ASN A 64 -3.83 21.24 18.88
N ALA A 65 -4.07 22.20 19.77
CA ALA A 65 -3.12 23.24 20.09
C ALA A 65 -2.27 22.84 21.30
N LEU A 66 -0.96 23.10 21.22
CA LEU A 66 -0.01 22.88 22.32
C LEU A 66 0.22 24.15 23.16
N GLU A 67 -0.30 25.28 22.69
CA GLU A 67 -0.21 26.60 23.29
C GLU A 67 -1.59 27.27 23.20
N GLU A 68 -1.80 28.31 24.00
CA GLU A 68 -3.03 29.11 23.92
C GLU A 68 -3.07 29.87 22.58
N LEU A 69 -4.20 29.76 21.88
CA LEU A 69 -4.42 30.45 20.61
C LEU A 69 -5.17 31.75 20.85
N ALA A 70 -4.82 32.79 20.09
CA ALA A 70 -5.50 34.07 20.07
C ALA A 70 -6.77 34.07 19.20
N GLY A 71 -7.09 32.95 18.54
CA GLY A 71 -8.28 32.76 17.74
C GLY A 71 -8.52 31.30 17.36
N GLU A 72 -9.71 31.01 16.84
CA GLU A 72 -10.05 29.66 16.38
C GLU A 72 -9.18 29.25 15.18
N PRO A 73 -8.70 28.00 15.14
CA PRO A 73 -7.99 27.50 13.98
C PRO A 73 -8.93 27.34 12.79
N THR A 74 -8.37 27.50 11.60
CA THR A 74 -9.01 27.17 10.32
C THR A 74 -8.33 25.94 9.72
N LEU A 75 -9.12 25.06 9.10
CA LEU A 75 -8.63 23.89 8.38
C LEU A 75 -9.04 24.01 6.91
N THR A 76 -8.04 24.04 6.03
CA THR A 76 -8.21 24.13 4.59
C THR A 76 -7.73 22.84 3.95
N ILE A 77 -8.53 22.27 3.06
CA ILE A 77 -8.22 21.07 2.29
C ILE A 77 -8.09 21.50 0.83
N GLU A 78 -6.97 21.16 0.20
CA GLU A 78 -6.66 21.50 -1.19
C GLU A 78 -6.39 20.21 -1.97
N ASP A 79 -6.94 20.12 -3.17
CA ASP A 79 -6.55 19.14 -4.18
C ASP A 79 -6.36 19.84 -5.54
N TYR A 80 -6.31 19.09 -6.63
CA TYR A 80 -6.14 19.66 -7.98
C TYR A 80 -7.41 20.32 -8.53
N THR A 81 -8.57 20.08 -7.92
CA THR A 81 -9.87 20.62 -8.34
C THR A 81 -10.19 21.94 -7.63
N GLY A 82 -9.61 22.17 -6.46
CA GLY A 82 -9.80 23.41 -5.72
C GLY A 82 -9.39 23.33 -4.25
N SER A 83 -9.91 24.29 -3.48
CA SER A 83 -9.70 24.41 -2.05
C SER A 83 -11.03 24.56 -1.33
N GLU A 84 -11.20 23.87 -0.22
CA GLU A 84 -12.35 23.99 0.67
C GLU A 84 -11.87 24.27 2.10
N THR A 85 -12.63 25.09 2.83
CA THR A 85 -12.37 25.32 4.26
C THR A 85 -13.40 24.56 5.07
N ALA A 86 -12.92 23.66 5.93
CA ALA A 86 -13.76 22.90 6.84
C ALA A 86 -14.00 23.71 8.13
N ALA A 87 -15.26 23.85 8.51
CA ALA A 87 -15.63 24.40 9.81
C ALA A 87 -15.17 23.44 10.92
N LEU A 88 -14.37 23.96 11.84
CA LEU A 88 -13.90 23.24 13.01
C LEU A 88 -14.82 23.51 14.19
N ALA A 89 -15.31 22.46 14.84
CA ALA A 89 -16.05 22.56 16.09
C ALA A 89 -15.09 22.33 17.26
N GLN A 90 -15.09 23.24 18.24
CA GLN A 90 -14.34 23.02 19.47
C GLN A 90 -14.98 21.89 20.28
N VAL A 91 -14.20 20.87 20.62
CA VAL A 91 -14.68 19.69 21.37
C VAL A 91 -14.08 19.62 22.77
N ALA A 92 -12.94 20.28 22.99
CA ALA A 92 -12.35 20.53 24.30
C ALA A 92 -11.47 21.79 24.24
N SER A 93 -10.97 22.25 25.39
CA SER A 93 -10.00 23.34 25.43
C SER A 93 -8.76 22.97 24.62
N GLY A 94 -8.39 23.81 23.65
CA GLY A 94 -7.27 23.54 22.75
C GLY A 94 -7.49 22.41 21.75
N VAL A 95 -8.72 21.88 21.61
CA VAL A 95 -9.03 20.76 20.70
C VAL A 95 -10.25 21.06 19.84
N TRP A 96 -10.07 20.94 18.53
CA TRP A 96 -11.12 21.11 17.53
C TRP A 96 -11.22 19.90 16.63
N SER A 97 -12.40 19.65 16.08
CA SER A 97 -12.57 18.58 15.10
C SER A 97 -13.58 18.91 14.01
N CYS A 98 -13.43 18.25 12.88
CA CYS A 98 -14.44 18.21 11.83
C CYS A 98 -14.57 16.79 11.28
N ASN A 99 -15.74 16.49 10.72
CA ASN A 99 -15.95 15.29 9.93
C ASN A 99 -15.78 15.62 8.45
N TYR A 100 -15.09 14.74 7.74
CA TYR A 100 -14.78 14.88 6.33
C TYR A 100 -15.20 13.63 5.58
N LEU A 101 -15.93 13.79 4.47
CA LEU A 101 -16.38 12.69 3.64
C LEU A 101 -15.49 12.57 2.40
N VAL A 102 -14.91 11.38 2.21
CA VAL A 102 -14.07 11.08 1.06
C VAL A 102 -14.90 10.32 0.02
N ASN A 103 -15.27 11.01 -1.05
CA ASN A 103 -16.09 10.43 -2.11
C ASN A 103 -15.26 9.66 -3.16
N GLU A 104 -14.04 10.10 -3.37
CA GLU A 104 -13.13 9.57 -4.39
C GLU A 104 -11.67 9.60 -3.91
N SER A 105 -10.84 8.78 -4.55
CA SER A 105 -9.41 8.71 -4.31
C SER A 105 -8.71 9.96 -4.83
N ARG A 106 -7.89 10.61 -4.00
CA ARG A 106 -7.22 11.87 -4.34
C ARG A 106 -5.99 12.11 -3.49
N PHE A 107 -5.07 12.90 -4.04
CA PHE A 107 -4.01 13.52 -3.26
C PHE A 107 -4.51 14.84 -2.70
N ILE A 108 -4.49 14.99 -1.39
CA ILE A 108 -4.91 16.21 -0.71
C ILE A 108 -3.75 16.83 0.03
N THR A 109 -3.83 18.14 0.19
CA THR A 109 -3.10 18.88 1.19
C THR A 109 -4.07 19.42 2.22
N VAL A 110 -3.82 19.13 3.49
CA VAL A 110 -4.49 19.78 4.61
C VAL A 110 -3.57 20.85 5.20
N THR A 111 -4.05 22.09 5.25
CA THR A 111 -3.41 23.22 5.91
C THR A 111 -4.23 23.61 7.11
N VAL A 112 -3.61 23.69 8.28
CA VAL A 112 -4.26 24.27 9.46
C VAL A 112 -3.54 25.56 9.80
N SER A 113 -4.30 26.62 10.05
CA SER A 113 -3.78 27.93 10.42
C SER A 113 -4.51 28.46 11.65
N ALA A 114 -3.83 29.15 12.53
CA ALA A 114 -4.44 29.84 13.67
C ALA A 114 -3.67 31.12 13.98
N LEU A 115 -4.28 32.00 14.78
CA LEU A 115 -3.59 33.11 15.43
C LEU A 115 -3.08 32.65 16.79
N ALA A 116 -1.81 32.92 17.09
CA ALA A 116 -1.19 32.68 18.39
C ALA A 116 -0.59 33.99 18.92
N ASP A 117 -0.36 34.07 20.23
CA ASP A 117 0.40 35.18 20.83
C ASP A 117 1.84 35.17 20.29
N ASP A 118 2.40 36.36 20.05
CA ASP A 118 3.79 36.55 19.64
C ASP A 118 4.76 36.70 20.84
N GLY A 119 4.25 36.70 22.07
CA GLY A 119 5.01 36.87 23.31
C GLY A 119 5.42 38.32 23.59
N GLN A 120 4.95 39.28 22.77
CA GLN A 120 5.19 40.71 22.87
C GLN A 120 3.87 41.51 22.97
N GLY A 121 2.74 40.82 23.22
CA GLY A 121 1.42 41.42 23.30
C GLY A 121 0.75 41.65 21.94
N GLY A 122 1.28 41.04 20.87
CA GLY A 122 0.69 40.99 19.54
C GLY A 122 0.24 39.58 19.16
N THR A 123 -0.08 39.40 17.87
CA THR A 123 -0.48 38.09 17.33
C THR A 123 0.33 37.73 16.11
N ARG A 124 0.56 36.43 15.93
CA ARG A 124 1.23 35.84 14.76
C ARG A 124 0.39 34.70 14.19
N THR A 125 0.44 34.54 12.87
CA THR A 125 -0.16 33.36 12.23
C THR A 125 0.77 32.16 12.39
N VAL A 126 0.23 31.07 12.91
CA VAL A 126 0.89 29.78 12.98
C VAL A 126 0.17 28.83 12.06
N SER A 127 0.91 28.18 11.16
CA SER A 127 0.32 27.24 10.22
C SER A 127 1.20 26.02 10.01
N PHE A 128 0.58 24.89 9.70
CA PHE A 128 1.29 23.74 9.17
C PHE A 128 0.48 23.13 8.03
N ARG A 129 1.21 22.52 7.09
CA ARG A 129 0.69 21.90 5.88
C ARG A 129 1.08 20.42 5.86
N ARG A 130 0.15 19.52 5.56
CA ARG A 130 0.41 18.09 5.39
C ARG A 130 -0.24 17.57 4.13
N SER A 131 0.51 16.84 3.33
CA SER A 131 0.00 16.21 2.12
C SER A 131 -0.03 14.71 2.28
N LEU A 132 -1.09 14.09 1.75
CA LEU A 132 -1.27 12.65 1.76
C LEU A 132 -2.19 12.24 0.61
N SER A 133 -2.01 11.00 0.14
CA SER A 133 -2.95 10.37 -0.77
C SER A 133 -4.00 9.59 0.04
N ILE A 134 -5.26 9.77 -0.32
CA ILE A 134 -6.39 9.01 0.22
C ILE A 134 -6.97 8.16 -0.91
N ALA A 135 -7.17 6.87 -0.68
CA ALA A 135 -7.89 5.98 -1.59
C ALA A 135 -9.18 5.48 -0.96
N VAL A 136 -10.25 5.46 -1.74
CA VAL A 136 -11.48 4.70 -1.44
C VAL A 136 -11.32 3.30 -2.02
N TYR A 137 -11.29 2.30 -1.16
CA TYR A 137 -11.29 0.90 -1.56
C TYR A 137 -12.70 0.34 -1.60
N SER A 138 -13.02 -0.41 -2.66
CA SER A 138 -14.20 -1.27 -2.71
C SER A 138 -13.80 -2.73 -3.02
N PRO A 139 -14.43 -3.73 -2.38
CA PRO A 139 -14.23 -5.13 -2.74
C PRO A 139 -14.55 -5.45 -4.20
N GLU A 140 -15.36 -4.64 -4.88
CA GLU A 140 -15.77 -4.87 -6.27
C GLU A 140 -14.77 -4.32 -7.28
N THR A 141 -14.18 -3.16 -6.99
CA THR A 141 -13.32 -2.41 -7.94
C THR A 141 -11.87 -2.31 -7.51
N GLY A 142 -11.55 -2.59 -6.25
CA GLY A 142 -10.22 -2.42 -5.68
C GLY A 142 -9.93 -0.97 -5.27
N ALA A 143 -8.65 -0.63 -5.23
CA ALA A 143 -8.16 0.75 -5.10
C ALA A 143 -6.85 0.91 -5.86
N VAL A 144 -6.69 2.09 -6.48
CA VAL A 144 -5.39 2.56 -6.99
C VAL A 144 -5.08 3.86 -6.29
N LEU A 145 -3.88 3.94 -5.72
CA LEU A 145 -3.37 5.09 -5.01
C LEU A 145 -2.03 5.49 -5.61
N SER A 146 -1.84 6.78 -5.83
CA SER A 146 -0.56 7.35 -6.25
C SER A 146 -0.32 8.68 -5.56
N ASP A 147 0.93 9.01 -5.31
CA ASP A 147 1.35 10.36 -4.92
C ASP A 147 2.04 11.09 -6.09
N PRO A 148 2.18 12.43 -6.04
CA PRO A 148 2.87 13.20 -7.07
C PRO A 148 4.37 12.84 -7.22
N GLY A 149 4.96 12.19 -6.20
CA GLY A 149 6.33 11.70 -6.23
C GLY A 149 6.48 10.39 -7.02
N GLY A 150 5.38 9.78 -7.47
CA GLY A 150 5.37 8.55 -8.25
C GLY A 150 5.32 7.27 -7.40
N ALA A 151 5.21 7.38 -6.08
CA ALA A 151 4.91 6.23 -5.24
C ALA A 151 3.43 5.85 -5.36
N GLY A 152 3.13 4.56 -5.29
CA GLY A 152 1.76 4.08 -5.46
C GLY A 152 1.50 2.71 -4.86
N LEU A 153 0.20 2.43 -4.67
CA LEU A 153 -0.34 1.16 -4.20
C LEU A 153 -1.49 0.76 -5.11
N VAL A 154 -1.46 -0.48 -5.57
CA VAL A 154 -2.58 -1.11 -6.27
C VAL A 154 -3.12 -2.22 -5.39
N LEU A 155 -4.36 -2.05 -4.92
CA LEU A 155 -5.11 -3.09 -4.24
C LEU A 155 -6.18 -3.67 -5.15
N PRO A 156 -6.17 -4.99 -5.39
CA PRO A 156 -7.20 -5.59 -6.22
C PRO A 156 -8.60 -5.67 -5.59
N PRO A 157 -9.65 -5.87 -6.40
CA PRO A 157 -10.95 -6.34 -5.94
C PRO A 157 -10.82 -7.59 -5.06
N GLY A 158 -11.50 -7.61 -3.93
CA GLY A 158 -11.47 -8.71 -2.95
C GLY A 158 -10.17 -8.85 -2.14
N ALA A 159 -9.20 -7.96 -2.32
CA ALA A 159 -8.01 -7.86 -1.46
C ALA A 159 -8.37 -7.79 0.02
N VAL A 160 -9.41 -7.05 0.36
CA VAL A 160 -9.96 -6.94 1.72
C VAL A 160 -11.47 -7.06 1.67
N SER A 161 -12.09 -7.49 2.78
CA SER A 161 -13.50 -7.93 2.79
C SER A 161 -14.54 -6.81 2.76
N GLY A 162 -14.15 -5.57 3.06
CA GLY A 162 -15.07 -4.44 3.17
C GLY A 162 -14.52 -3.18 2.51
N GLU A 163 -15.41 -2.21 2.29
CA GLU A 163 -14.99 -0.85 1.92
C GLU A 163 -14.12 -0.24 3.03
N MET A 164 -13.12 0.54 2.64
CA MET A 164 -12.26 1.23 3.59
C MET A 164 -11.52 2.41 2.94
N LEU A 165 -11.02 3.32 3.77
CA LEU A 165 -10.04 4.31 3.36
C LEU A 165 -8.61 3.84 3.61
N ILE A 166 -7.79 4.02 2.59
CA ILE A 166 -6.34 3.82 2.64
C ILE A 166 -5.70 5.19 2.63
N PHE A 167 -4.76 5.41 3.55
CA PHE A 167 -3.95 6.62 3.57
C PHE A 167 -2.53 6.27 3.19
N ALA A 168 -1.89 7.12 2.39
CA ALA A 168 -0.47 7.00 2.16
C ALA A 168 0.21 8.35 2.08
N ARG A 169 1.49 8.38 2.44
CA ARG A 169 2.34 9.57 2.34
C ARG A 169 3.80 9.22 2.23
N SER A 170 4.58 10.13 1.67
CA SER A 170 6.04 10.09 1.80
C SER A 170 6.44 10.24 3.28
N ASP A 171 7.44 9.48 3.73
CA ASP A 171 7.79 9.38 5.16
C ASP A 171 9.31 9.45 5.40
N TRP A 172 9.87 10.66 5.33
CA TRP A 172 11.31 10.89 5.53
C TRP A 172 11.80 10.75 6.97
N ALA A 173 10.91 10.50 7.93
CA ALA A 173 11.27 10.25 9.32
C ALA A 173 11.29 8.75 9.67
N ALA A 174 10.97 7.87 8.71
CA ALA A 174 11.02 6.43 8.92
C ALA A 174 12.40 5.98 9.40
N THR A 175 12.41 5.13 10.43
CA THR A 175 13.58 4.34 10.80
C THR A 175 14.01 3.47 9.62
N LEU A 176 15.26 3.01 9.63
CA LEU A 176 15.78 2.10 8.61
C LEU A 176 16.02 0.72 9.25
N PRO A 177 16.14 -0.35 8.44
CA PRO A 177 16.67 -1.61 8.94
C PRO A 177 18.04 -1.40 9.60
N ASP A 178 18.31 -2.18 10.64
CA ASP A 178 19.55 -2.07 11.40
C ASP A 178 20.78 -2.23 10.49
N GLY A 179 21.76 -1.34 10.69
CA GLY A 179 23.01 -1.36 9.93
C GLY A 179 22.95 -0.79 8.50
N VAL A 180 21.78 -0.30 8.04
CA VAL A 180 21.67 0.33 6.71
C VAL A 180 21.93 1.84 6.78
N PRO A 181 22.96 2.37 6.10
CA PRO A 181 23.24 3.80 6.09
C PRO A 181 22.16 4.58 5.33
N ALA A 182 21.83 5.77 5.83
CA ALA A 182 20.88 6.68 5.19
C ALA A 182 21.25 7.05 3.73
N ALA A 183 22.54 7.06 3.39
CA ALA A 183 23.01 7.39 2.03
C ALA A 183 22.68 6.33 0.96
N ARG A 184 22.19 5.14 1.34
CA ARG A 184 21.85 4.04 0.43
C ARG A 184 20.34 3.86 0.24
N MET A 185 19.57 4.94 0.38
CA MET A 185 18.10 4.92 0.39
C MET A 185 17.49 5.62 -0.83
N GLY A 186 16.39 5.06 -1.33
CA GLY A 186 15.48 5.68 -2.28
C GLY A 186 14.20 6.18 -1.61
N ALA A 187 13.05 5.93 -2.23
CA ALA A 187 11.76 6.36 -1.71
C ALA A 187 11.43 5.76 -0.34
N ARG A 188 10.68 6.54 0.46
CA ARG A 188 10.10 6.13 1.74
C ARG A 188 8.62 6.49 1.74
N TRP A 189 7.78 5.49 1.91
CA TRP A 189 6.34 5.64 1.73
C TRP A 189 5.60 4.85 2.81
N ARG A 190 4.78 5.54 3.59
CA ARG A 190 3.95 4.91 4.61
C ARG A 190 2.56 4.69 4.04
N VAL A 191 2.09 3.45 4.07
CA VAL A 191 0.71 3.08 3.79
C VAL A 191 0.06 2.65 5.09
N ASP A 192 -1.10 3.24 5.36
CA ASP A 192 -1.94 2.91 6.48
C ASP A 192 -3.28 2.38 5.93
N ALA A 193 -3.64 1.18 6.35
CA ALA A 193 -4.91 0.54 6.07
C ALA A 193 -5.31 -0.35 7.26
N PRO A 194 -6.61 -0.58 7.52
CA PRO A 194 -7.04 -1.62 8.46
C PRO A 194 -6.36 -2.96 8.18
N VAL A 195 -5.64 -3.49 9.17
CA VAL A 195 -4.76 -4.68 9.04
C VAL A 195 -5.57 -5.98 8.89
N ALA A 196 -6.83 -6.01 9.36
CA ALA A 196 -7.63 -7.23 9.37
C ALA A 196 -8.09 -7.63 7.95
N GLY A 197 -7.50 -8.69 7.40
CA GLY A 197 -8.10 -9.46 6.30
C GLY A 197 -7.60 -9.16 4.89
N TRP A 198 -6.31 -8.89 4.71
CA TRP A 198 -5.70 -8.98 3.38
C TRP A 198 -5.75 -10.44 2.91
N ARG A 199 -6.61 -10.71 1.94
CA ARG A 199 -6.81 -12.04 1.32
C ARG A 199 -6.02 -12.19 0.02
N ILE A 200 -5.81 -11.07 -0.66
CA ILE A 200 -5.09 -10.99 -1.93
C ILE A 200 -4.01 -9.90 -1.75
N PRO A 201 -2.73 -10.22 -1.97
CA PRO A 201 -1.66 -9.24 -1.91
C PRO A 201 -1.89 -8.06 -2.87
N GLY A 202 -1.46 -6.88 -2.46
CA GLY A 202 -1.41 -5.66 -3.26
C GLY A 202 0.00 -5.37 -3.79
N GLU A 203 0.10 -4.52 -4.79
CA GLU A 203 1.37 -4.11 -5.38
C GLU A 203 1.75 -2.70 -4.89
N VAL A 204 2.92 -2.57 -4.27
CA VAL A 204 3.56 -1.28 -3.99
C VAL A 204 4.54 -0.95 -5.12
N ILE A 205 4.47 0.28 -5.60
CA ILE A 205 5.32 0.80 -6.67
C ILE A 205 6.04 2.02 -6.10
N LEU A 206 7.36 1.98 -6.04
CA LEU A 206 8.16 3.04 -5.43
C LEU A 206 9.16 3.60 -6.43
N PRO A 207 9.30 4.93 -6.53
CA PRO A 207 10.32 5.53 -7.36
C PRO A 207 11.70 5.21 -6.79
N CYS A 208 12.66 4.99 -7.67
CA CYS A 208 14.05 4.79 -7.32
C CYS A 208 14.95 5.40 -8.39
N ASP A 209 16.17 5.77 -8.02
CA ASP A 209 17.25 5.94 -8.97
C ASP A 209 18.22 4.77 -8.73
N ALA A 210 18.03 3.68 -9.49
CA ALA A 210 18.83 2.48 -9.31
C ALA A 210 20.32 2.74 -9.61
N ALA A 211 20.64 3.67 -10.53
CA ALA A 211 22.00 4.03 -10.85
C ALA A 211 22.66 4.79 -9.68
N ALA A 212 21.96 5.76 -9.09
CA ALA A 212 22.45 6.47 -7.91
C ALA A 212 22.61 5.54 -6.69
N LEU A 213 21.68 4.61 -6.49
CA LEU A 213 21.72 3.68 -5.36
C LEU A 213 22.80 2.59 -5.49
N SER A 214 23.19 2.27 -6.72
CA SER A 214 24.26 1.32 -7.02
C SER A 214 25.63 1.98 -7.20
N ALA A 215 25.73 3.32 -7.20
CA ALA A 215 26.97 4.08 -7.34
C ALA A 215 27.91 3.87 -6.12
N GLY A 216 28.62 2.74 -6.13
CA GLY A 216 29.51 2.28 -5.06
C GLY A 216 29.81 0.76 -5.08
N GLY A 217 29.17 -0.03 -5.96
CA GLY A 217 29.44 -1.47 -6.11
C GLY A 217 28.39 -2.19 -6.98
N ARG A 218 28.43 -3.53 -7.04
CA ARG A 218 27.46 -4.37 -7.78
C ARG A 218 26.14 -4.59 -7.00
N HIS A 219 25.70 -3.57 -6.28
CA HIS A 219 24.51 -3.65 -5.43
C HIS A 219 23.25 -3.47 -6.28
N GLY A 220 22.22 -4.29 -6.05
CA GLY A 220 20.89 -4.06 -6.61
C GLY A 220 20.04 -3.16 -5.70
N VAL A 221 18.74 -3.04 -5.95
CA VAL A 221 17.81 -2.29 -5.08
C VAL A 221 16.66 -3.17 -4.64
N ALA A 222 16.11 -3.04 -3.44
CA ALA A 222 14.94 -3.82 -3.01
C ALA A 222 14.01 -3.00 -2.14
N VAL A 223 12.72 -3.35 -2.13
CA VAL A 223 11.74 -2.82 -1.20
C VAL A 223 11.79 -3.60 0.10
N TRP A 224 11.80 -2.86 1.20
CA TRP A 224 11.62 -3.38 2.54
C TRP A 224 10.35 -2.80 3.14
N ARG A 225 9.62 -3.61 3.90
CA ARG A 225 8.45 -3.20 4.67
C ARG A 225 8.76 -3.29 6.16
N HIS A 226 8.38 -2.28 6.92
CA HIS A 226 8.32 -2.33 8.38
C HIS A 226 6.88 -2.44 8.85
N ASP A 227 6.61 -3.47 9.63
CA ASP A 227 5.36 -3.75 10.33
C ASP A 227 5.62 -4.30 11.75
N GLU A 228 4.65 -4.97 12.37
CA GLU A 228 4.63 -5.46 13.76
C GLU A 228 5.79 -6.40 14.04
N GLY A 229 6.14 -7.18 13.02
CA GLY A 229 7.25 -8.11 13.04
C GLY A 229 8.61 -7.46 12.77
N GLY A 230 8.66 -6.14 12.55
CA GLY A 230 9.86 -5.40 12.18
C GLY A 230 10.07 -5.34 10.68
N TRP A 231 11.33 -5.23 10.26
CA TRP A 231 11.70 -5.09 8.85
C TRP A 231 11.72 -6.42 8.12
N THR A 232 10.90 -6.52 7.07
CA THR A 232 10.89 -7.65 6.14
C THR A 232 11.25 -7.18 4.74
N ARG A 233 12.18 -7.87 4.09
CA ARG A 233 12.49 -7.63 2.68
C ARG A 233 11.42 -8.25 1.80
N LEU A 234 10.92 -7.48 0.85
CA LEU A 234 9.94 -7.95 -0.11
C LEU A 234 10.62 -8.44 -1.39
N GLU A 235 10.02 -9.44 -2.03
CA GLU A 235 10.38 -9.78 -3.39
C GLU A 235 10.10 -8.58 -4.29
N SER A 236 11.15 -8.11 -4.95
CA SER A 236 11.17 -6.81 -5.61
C SER A 236 11.57 -6.96 -7.06
N TYR A 237 10.99 -6.12 -7.91
CA TYR A 237 11.25 -6.09 -9.33
C TYR A 237 11.52 -4.67 -9.81
N LEU A 238 12.58 -4.50 -10.58
CA LEU A 238 12.97 -3.20 -11.14
C LEU A 238 12.39 -3.08 -12.55
N ASP A 239 11.80 -1.94 -12.86
CA ASP A 239 11.37 -1.66 -14.22
C ASP A 239 12.58 -1.55 -15.19
N PRO A 240 12.36 -1.68 -16.52
CA PRO A 240 13.46 -1.63 -17.47
C PRO A 240 14.25 -0.31 -17.48
N ALA A 241 13.63 0.79 -17.05
CA ALA A 241 14.26 2.10 -16.98
C ALA A 241 15.15 2.26 -15.73
N GLY A 242 14.94 1.44 -14.69
CA GLY A 242 15.64 1.60 -13.41
C GLY A 242 15.08 2.72 -12.54
N GLU A 243 13.87 3.19 -12.85
CA GLU A 243 13.21 4.34 -12.23
C GLU A 243 12.18 3.93 -11.18
N ARG A 244 11.70 2.68 -11.21
CA ARG A 244 10.67 2.17 -10.29
C ARG A 244 10.96 0.76 -9.83
N VAL A 245 10.79 0.53 -8.52
CA VAL A 245 10.76 -0.81 -7.93
C VAL A 245 9.33 -1.18 -7.56
N HIS A 246 8.91 -2.34 -8.03
CA HIS A 246 7.65 -2.98 -7.75
C HIS A 246 7.87 -4.05 -6.67
N ALA A 247 7.01 -4.11 -5.67
CA ALA A 247 7.02 -5.19 -4.69
C ALA A 247 5.60 -5.55 -4.27
N MET A 248 5.42 -6.77 -3.80
CA MET A 248 4.12 -7.25 -3.36
C MET A 248 4.05 -7.20 -1.86
N THR A 249 2.92 -6.74 -1.37
CA THR A 249 2.67 -6.62 0.06
C THR A 249 1.34 -7.28 0.40
N ASP A 250 1.35 -8.06 1.47
CA ASP A 250 0.18 -8.66 2.10
C ASP A 250 -0.33 -7.83 3.28
N GLY A 251 0.19 -6.62 3.45
CA GLY A 251 -0.22 -5.73 4.53
C GLY A 251 0.22 -4.27 4.33
N PRO A 252 -0.30 -3.36 5.17
CA PRO A 252 0.18 -1.98 5.26
C PRO A 252 1.56 -1.92 5.95
N GLY A 253 2.13 -0.72 6.04
CA GLY A 253 3.40 -0.51 6.72
C GLY A 253 4.21 0.64 6.16
N VAL A 254 5.46 0.73 6.59
CA VAL A 254 6.43 1.67 6.02
C VAL A 254 7.26 0.94 4.99
N PHE A 255 7.22 1.40 3.75
CA PHE A 255 7.99 0.86 2.66
C PHE A 255 9.19 1.74 2.35
N VAL A 256 10.35 1.14 2.18
CA VAL A 256 11.59 1.85 1.84
C VAL A 256 12.31 1.12 0.71
N VAL A 257 12.89 1.86 -0.22
CA VAL A 257 13.80 1.31 -1.23
C VAL A 257 15.23 1.44 -0.70
N LEU A 258 15.97 0.34 -0.67
CA LEU A 258 17.37 0.30 -0.20
C LEU A 258 18.27 -0.39 -1.22
N ALA A 259 19.54 0.00 -1.27
CA ALA A 259 20.55 -0.78 -1.95
C ALA A 259 20.67 -2.17 -1.29
N ALA A 260 20.81 -3.22 -2.11
CA ALA A 260 20.89 -4.61 -1.70
C ALA A 260 22.18 -5.25 -2.22
N ASP A 261 22.71 -6.22 -1.49
CA ASP A 261 23.95 -6.92 -1.84
C ASP A 261 23.85 -7.74 -3.15
N GLU A 262 25.00 -8.17 -3.67
CA GLU A 262 25.08 -8.98 -4.90
C GLU A 262 24.18 -10.23 -4.80
N GLY A 263 23.27 -10.39 -5.77
CA GLY A 263 22.27 -11.46 -5.80
C GLY A 263 21.01 -11.20 -4.96
N GLY A 264 20.99 -10.12 -4.17
CA GLY A 264 19.85 -9.65 -3.36
C GLY A 264 19.11 -8.45 -3.97
N GLY A 265 19.47 -8.02 -5.17
CA GLY A 265 18.76 -6.95 -5.89
C GLY A 265 17.38 -7.33 -6.38
N ALA A 266 16.56 -6.32 -6.65
CA ALA A 266 15.34 -6.46 -7.42
C ALA A 266 15.67 -7.05 -8.79
N ARG A 267 14.84 -7.99 -9.22
CA ARG A 267 15.01 -8.60 -10.53
C ARG A 267 14.41 -7.69 -11.59
N LEU A 268 15.06 -7.54 -12.74
CA LEU A 268 14.43 -6.82 -13.85
C LEU A 268 13.09 -7.47 -14.20
N LEU A 269 12.06 -6.62 -14.33
CA LEU A 269 10.75 -7.07 -14.78
C LEU A 269 10.89 -7.73 -16.16
N PRO A 270 10.24 -8.88 -16.38
CA PRO A 270 10.15 -9.47 -17.70
C PRO A 270 9.55 -8.47 -18.68
N SER A 271 10.18 -8.28 -19.83
CA SER A 271 9.66 -7.39 -20.88
C SER A 271 8.38 -7.94 -21.53
N ALA A 272 8.10 -9.24 -21.37
CA ALA A 272 6.93 -9.90 -21.93
C ALA A 272 6.37 -10.97 -20.98
N THR A 273 5.05 -11.11 -21.01
CA THR A 273 4.34 -12.22 -20.37
C THR A 273 4.59 -13.50 -21.16
N THR A 274 5.00 -14.57 -20.49
CA THR A 274 5.29 -15.86 -21.12
C THR A 274 4.63 -17.01 -20.38
N LEU A 275 4.29 -18.06 -21.11
CA LEU A 275 3.85 -19.33 -20.57
C LEU A 275 4.93 -20.36 -20.91
N GLY A 276 5.56 -20.94 -19.90
CA GLY A 276 6.64 -21.91 -20.06
C GLY A 276 6.10 -23.32 -20.22
N ALA A 277 6.95 -24.23 -20.70
CA ALA A 277 6.62 -25.65 -20.78
C ALA A 277 6.50 -26.24 -19.38
N ASN A 278 5.53 -27.15 -19.20
CA ASN A 278 5.43 -27.88 -17.96
C ASN A 278 6.62 -28.85 -17.84
N TYR A 279 7.12 -29.07 -16.63
CA TYR A 279 8.18 -30.03 -16.38
C TYR A 279 7.91 -30.85 -15.11
N PRO A 280 8.11 -32.18 -15.17
CA PRO A 280 8.47 -32.97 -16.36
C PRO A 280 7.35 -33.00 -17.43
N ASN A 281 7.66 -33.33 -18.68
CA ASN A 281 6.68 -33.57 -19.74
C ASN A 281 7.22 -34.59 -20.75
N PRO A 282 6.68 -35.83 -20.82
CA PRO A 282 5.52 -36.32 -20.08
C PRO A 282 5.74 -36.40 -18.55
N PHE A 283 4.67 -36.39 -17.76
CA PHE A 283 4.71 -36.46 -16.29
C PHE A 283 3.77 -37.53 -15.73
N ASN A 284 4.05 -38.00 -14.52
CA ASN A 284 3.21 -38.95 -13.76
C ASN A 284 3.34 -38.71 -12.24
N PRO A 285 2.27 -38.35 -11.50
CA PRO A 285 1.08 -37.59 -11.91
C PRO A 285 1.27 -36.08 -11.69
N THR A 286 2.46 -35.64 -11.28
CA THR A 286 2.72 -34.24 -10.87
C THR A 286 3.66 -33.52 -11.83
N THR A 287 3.35 -32.26 -12.15
CA THR A 287 4.18 -31.38 -12.98
C THR A 287 4.12 -29.94 -12.45
N VAL A 288 5.17 -29.18 -12.71
CA VAL A 288 5.18 -27.72 -12.51
C VAL A 288 4.88 -27.02 -13.84
N ILE A 289 4.05 -25.99 -13.82
CA ILE A 289 3.75 -25.12 -14.95
C ILE A 289 4.28 -23.72 -14.64
N PRO A 290 5.44 -23.33 -15.20
CA PRO A 290 5.99 -21.99 -15.03
C PRO A 290 5.29 -21.00 -15.97
N PHE A 291 5.05 -19.79 -15.49
CA PHE A 291 4.69 -18.66 -16.33
C PHE A 291 5.30 -17.39 -15.77
N THR A 292 5.35 -16.34 -16.56
CA THR A 292 5.99 -15.08 -16.17
C THR A 292 5.08 -13.96 -16.61
N LEU A 293 4.85 -12.99 -15.73
CA LEU A 293 4.02 -11.82 -16.00
C LEU A 293 4.90 -10.57 -16.18
N ALA A 294 4.71 -9.83 -17.27
CA ALA A 294 5.41 -8.55 -17.45
C ALA A 294 4.85 -7.42 -16.56
N ARG A 295 3.59 -7.58 -16.13
CA ARG A 295 2.82 -6.65 -15.31
C ARG A 295 1.96 -7.44 -14.35
N ALA A 296 1.74 -6.92 -13.15
CA ALA A 296 0.78 -7.50 -12.23
C ALA A 296 -0.63 -7.42 -12.84
N GLY A 297 -1.49 -8.36 -12.49
CA GLY A 297 -2.82 -8.40 -13.07
C GLY A 297 -3.56 -9.71 -12.81
N ARG A 298 -4.79 -9.77 -13.29
CA ARG A 298 -5.61 -10.97 -13.18
C ARG A 298 -5.10 -12.05 -14.13
N VAL A 299 -4.87 -13.24 -13.59
CA VAL A 299 -4.56 -14.46 -14.32
C VAL A 299 -5.76 -15.38 -14.30
N ASP A 300 -5.95 -16.10 -15.40
CA ASP A 300 -6.87 -17.21 -15.53
C ASP A 300 -6.14 -18.32 -16.30
N LEU A 301 -5.54 -19.25 -15.56
CA LEU A 301 -4.82 -20.41 -16.07
C LEU A 301 -5.71 -21.64 -15.93
N ARG A 302 -6.21 -22.13 -17.06
CA ARG A 302 -7.14 -23.27 -17.10
C ARG A 302 -6.63 -24.40 -17.96
N LEU A 303 -7.08 -25.61 -17.66
CA LEU A 303 -6.76 -26.84 -18.35
C LEU A 303 -7.95 -27.32 -19.20
N TYR A 304 -7.67 -27.81 -20.40
CA TYR A 304 -8.64 -28.27 -21.39
C TYR A 304 -8.23 -29.63 -21.96
N ASN A 305 -9.22 -30.48 -22.24
CA ASN A 305 -8.99 -31.72 -22.99
C ASN A 305 -8.99 -31.48 -24.52
N LEU A 306 -8.78 -32.54 -25.30
CA LEU A 306 -8.75 -32.48 -26.78
C LEU A 306 -10.07 -31.99 -27.42
N LEU A 307 -11.19 -32.12 -26.71
CA LEU A 307 -12.50 -31.63 -27.17
C LEU A 307 -12.71 -30.14 -26.83
N GLY A 308 -11.72 -29.48 -26.24
CA GLY A 308 -11.82 -28.08 -25.80
C GLY A 308 -12.64 -27.90 -24.52
N ARG A 309 -13.02 -28.99 -23.84
CA ARG A 309 -13.74 -28.93 -22.58
C ARG A 309 -12.75 -28.59 -21.46
N GLU A 310 -13.10 -27.60 -20.66
CA GLU A 310 -12.40 -27.27 -19.42
C GLU A 310 -12.49 -28.42 -18.42
N VAL A 311 -11.34 -28.80 -17.86
CA VAL A 311 -11.21 -29.93 -16.93
C VAL A 311 -10.66 -29.52 -15.57
N ALA A 312 -9.89 -28.44 -15.49
CA ALA A 312 -9.40 -27.92 -14.22
C ALA A 312 -9.07 -26.43 -14.29
N VAL A 313 -9.24 -25.72 -13.17
CA VAL A 313 -8.67 -24.38 -12.97
C VAL A 313 -7.35 -24.54 -12.21
N LEU A 314 -6.25 -24.14 -12.82
CA LEU A 314 -4.91 -24.35 -12.29
C LEU A 314 -4.43 -23.16 -11.46
N ALA A 315 -4.73 -21.94 -11.92
CA ALA A 315 -4.51 -20.72 -11.16
C ALA A 315 -5.50 -19.65 -11.62
N GLY A 316 -5.90 -18.78 -10.69
CA GLY A 316 -6.84 -17.70 -10.97
C GLY A 316 -6.74 -16.60 -9.92
N GLY A 317 -7.17 -15.40 -10.28
CA GLY A 317 -7.11 -14.23 -9.39
C GLY A 317 -5.98 -13.29 -9.79
N LEU A 318 -5.58 -12.39 -8.90
CA LEU A 318 -4.49 -11.47 -9.21
C LEU A 318 -3.14 -12.05 -8.84
N HIS A 319 -2.21 -11.84 -9.76
CA HIS A 319 -0.83 -12.27 -9.66
C HIS A 319 0.08 -11.08 -9.92
N THR A 320 1.29 -11.25 -9.46
CA THR A 320 2.32 -10.23 -9.36
C THR A 320 3.12 -10.21 -10.65
N ALA A 321 3.71 -9.08 -11.02
CA ALA A 321 4.69 -9.10 -12.10
C ALA A 321 5.88 -10.00 -11.70
N GLY A 322 6.54 -10.62 -12.68
CA GLY A 322 7.64 -11.55 -12.46
C GLY A 322 7.31 -13.02 -12.72
N PRO A 323 8.27 -13.93 -12.43
CA PRO A 323 8.08 -15.37 -12.56
C PRO A 323 7.04 -15.91 -11.57
N GLN A 324 6.28 -16.92 -12.01
CA GLN A 324 5.22 -17.60 -11.27
C GLN A 324 5.29 -19.10 -11.59
N SER A 325 4.77 -19.94 -10.70
CA SER A 325 4.68 -21.37 -10.95
C SER A 325 3.47 -22.01 -10.28
N VAL A 326 2.89 -23.01 -10.94
CA VAL A 326 1.76 -23.78 -10.42
C VAL A 326 2.14 -25.25 -10.39
N LEU A 327 1.97 -25.89 -9.24
CA LEU A 327 2.09 -27.33 -9.09
C LEU A 327 0.73 -27.96 -9.41
N TRP A 328 0.70 -28.93 -10.32
CA TRP A 328 -0.51 -29.65 -10.65
C TRP A 328 -0.29 -31.16 -10.57
N ASN A 329 -1.29 -31.88 -10.05
CA ASN A 329 -1.21 -33.29 -9.65
C ASN A 329 -2.04 -34.24 -10.54
N GLY A 330 -2.43 -33.80 -11.75
CA GLY A 330 -3.14 -34.66 -12.69
C GLY A 330 -4.60 -34.96 -12.30
N ARG A 331 -5.23 -34.09 -11.48
CA ARG A 331 -6.64 -34.19 -11.05
C ARG A 331 -7.51 -33.05 -11.59
N ASP A 332 -8.80 -33.30 -11.73
CA ASP A 332 -9.83 -32.30 -12.05
C ASP A 332 -10.28 -31.50 -10.81
N ASP A 333 -11.12 -30.49 -11.01
CA ASP A 333 -11.66 -29.64 -9.93
C ASP A 333 -12.52 -30.41 -8.90
N ARG A 334 -12.91 -31.65 -9.19
CA ARG A 334 -13.65 -32.54 -8.28
C ARG A 334 -12.71 -33.54 -7.57
N GLY A 335 -11.40 -33.38 -7.71
CA GLY A 335 -10.38 -34.25 -7.12
C GLY A 335 -10.22 -35.60 -7.84
N ARG A 336 -10.91 -35.82 -8.98
CA ARG A 336 -10.85 -37.07 -9.73
C ARG A 336 -9.61 -37.11 -10.61
N GLU A 337 -9.07 -38.31 -10.75
CA GLU A 337 -7.90 -38.55 -11.59
C GLU A 337 -8.25 -38.41 -13.07
N LEU A 338 -7.43 -37.65 -13.80
CA LEU A 338 -7.54 -37.55 -15.25
C LEU A 338 -6.86 -38.74 -15.95
N ALA A 339 -7.43 -39.19 -17.07
CA ALA A 339 -6.85 -40.26 -17.88
C ALA A 339 -5.55 -39.82 -18.55
N SER A 340 -4.66 -40.76 -18.84
CA SER A 340 -3.48 -40.50 -19.67
C SER A 340 -3.89 -39.93 -21.03
N GLY A 341 -3.12 -38.97 -21.52
CA GLY A 341 -3.45 -38.31 -22.78
C GLY A 341 -2.87 -36.91 -22.90
N VAL A 342 -3.26 -36.24 -23.98
CA VAL A 342 -2.85 -34.88 -24.30
C VAL A 342 -3.88 -33.89 -23.77
N TYR A 343 -3.40 -32.86 -23.08
CA TYR A 343 -4.20 -31.74 -22.61
C TYR A 343 -3.55 -30.42 -23.02
N PHE A 344 -4.33 -29.35 -22.96
CA PHE A 344 -3.87 -27.98 -23.21
C PHE A 344 -4.14 -27.11 -22.01
N TYR A 345 -3.16 -26.31 -21.59
CA TYR A 345 -3.36 -25.26 -20.61
C TYR A 345 -3.28 -23.91 -21.29
N ARG A 346 -4.18 -23.01 -20.89
CA ARG A 346 -4.32 -21.67 -21.45
C ARG A 346 -4.23 -20.65 -20.33
N LEU A 347 -3.26 -19.76 -20.46
CA LEU A 347 -3.08 -18.58 -19.62
C LEU A 347 -3.79 -17.41 -20.30
N ARG A 348 -4.74 -16.78 -19.62
CA ARG A 348 -5.28 -15.46 -19.97
C ARG A 348 -4.84 -14.47 -18.91
N THR A 349 -4.34 -13.31 -19.33
CA THR A 349 -3.98 -12.23 -18.40
C THR A 349 -4.83 -10.99 -18.65
N ARG A 350 -5.02 -10.21 -17.59
CA ARG A 350 -5.57 -8.86 -17.62
C ARG A 350 -4.72 -7.99 -16.69
N PRO A 351 -3.75 -7.24 -17.21
CA PRO A 351 -2.91 -6.33 -16.44
C PRO A 351 -3.73 -5.36 -15.58
N ALA A 352 -3.23 -5.06 -14.38
CA ALA A 352 -3.89 -4.15 -13.42
C ALA A 352 -3.78 -2.67 -13.84
N ASP A 353 -2.74 -2.34 -14.61
CA ASP A 353 -2.50 -0.99 -15.17
C ASP A 353 -3.39 -0.65 -16.38
N GLY A 354 -4.34 -1.52 -16.73
CA GLY A 354 -5.24 -1.34 -17.88
C GLY A 354 -4.61 -1.65 -19.24
N SER A 355 -3.35 -2.07 -19.30
CA SER A 355 -2.71 -2.48 -20.55
C SER A 355 -3.33 -3.75 -21.13
N ALA A 356 -3.10 -3.99 -22.42
CA ALA A 356 -3.69 -5.13 -23.12
C ALA A 356 -3.16 -6.46 -22.56
N GLY A 357 -4.09 -7.33 -22.15
CA GLY A 357 -3.77 -8.69 -21.72
C GLY A 357 -3.37 -9.61 -22.87
N VAL A 358 -2.82 -10.78 -22.52
CA VAL A 358 -2.42 -11.80 -23.50
C VAL A 358 -3.12 -13.13 -23.24
N VAL A 359 -3.24 -13.93 -24.30
CA VAL A 359 -3.74 -15.30 -24.23
C VAL A 359 -2.68 -16.23 -24.80
N LEU A 360 -2.12 -17.10 -23.96
CA LEU A 360 -1.07 -18.05 -24.33
C LEU A 360 -1.56 -19.47 -24.07
N THR A 361 -1.27 -20.40 -24.97
CA THR A 361 -1.70 -21.80 -24.84
C THR A 361 -0.53 -22.74 -25.07
N ARG A 362 -0.46 -23.81 -24.29
CA ARG A 362 0.56 -24.86 -24.43
C ARG A 362 0.00 -26.25 -24.20
N LYS A 363 0.71 -27.24 -24.74
CA LYS A 363 0.40 -28.66 -24.64
C LYS A 363 1.10 -29.30 -23.44
N LEU A 364 0.43 -30.25 -22.79
CA LEU A 364 1.00 -31.15 -21.78
C LEU A 364 0.59 -32.60 -22.06
N VAL A 365 1.43 -33.55 -21.67
CA VAL A 365 1.19 -35.00 -21.85
C VAL A 365 1.21 -35.67 -20.47
N LEU A 366 0.05 -36.18 -20.05
CA LEU A 366 -0.10 -36.97 -18.82
C LEU A 366 0.07 -38.45 -19.14
N VAL A 367 0.97 -39.11 -18.40
CA VAL A 367 1.13 -40.57 -18.42
C VAL A 367 0.81 -41.07 -17.03
N ARG A 368 0.03 -42.15 -16.94
CA ARG A 368 -0.25 -42.84 -15.69
C ARG A 368 0.30 -44.24 -15.76
#